data_AF-A0A958ZRB4-F1
#
_entry.id   AF-A0A958ZRB4-F1
#
_cell.length_a   1.000
_cell.length_b   1.000
_cell.length_c   1.000
_cell.angle_alpha   90.00
_cell.angle_beta   90.00
_cell.angle_gamma   90.00
#
_symmetry.space_group_name_H-M   'P 1'
#
loop_
_entity.id
_entity.type
_entity.pdbx_description
1 polymer ?
#
loop_
_entity_poly.entity_id
_entity_poly.type
_entity_poly.pdbx_seq_one_letter_code
_entity_poly.pdbx_strand_id
1 'polypeptide(L)'
;MAESSEIDLELFKSFKHARLYWVRSHPDTALIESAASYIPIENFKSIFTAMEELVKEKSVSRMIFDKRAMRVFHQPSMEWYFVVWKEAMAEFGLVRHVKILPDDPVFVQSVKIGRGAIDRMYPNARYHQLSIAYAQSVEEAVTK
;
A
#
# COMPACT_ATOMS: atom_id res chain seq x y z
N MET A 1 -8.67 -5.96 30.41
CA MET A 1 -7.89 -6.92 29.61
C MET A 1 -8.22 -6.60 28.16
N ALA A 2 -7.28 -6.00 27.42
CA ALA A 2 -7.52 -5.73 26.01
C ALA A 2 -7.49 -7.09 25.29
N GLU A 3 -8.60 -7.47 24.67
CA GLU A 3 -8.61 -8.56 23.70
C GLU A 3 -7.54 -8.24 22.65
N SER A 4 -6.48 -9.04 22.60
CA SER A 4 -5.60 -9.06 21.44
C SER A 4 -6.46 -9.56 20.28
N SER A 5 -7.10 -8.65 19.56
CA SER A 5 -7.83 -8.98 18.34
C SER A 5 -6.81 -9.51 17.35
N GLU A 6 -6.71 -10.84 17.24
CA GLU A 6 -5.86 -11.51 16.27
C GLU A 6 -6.30 -11.04 14.87
N ILE A 7 -5.34 -10.56 14.08
CA ILE A 7 -5.66 -10.08 12.73
C ILE A 7 -5.94 -11.30 11.85
N ASP A 8 -7.22 -11.56 11.59
CA ASP A 8 -7.62 -12.59 10.64
C ASP A 8 -7.35 -12.13 9.19
N LEU A 9 -6.40 -12.79 8.53
CA LEU A 9 -5.96 -12.53 7.17
C LEU A 9 -6.37 -13.67 6.23
N GLU A 10 -7.18 -13.36 5.22
CA GLU A 10 -7.49 -14.28 4.14
C GLU A 10 -6.58 -13.99 2.94
N LEU A 11 -5.79 -14.97 2.51
CA LEU A 11 -4.99 -14.85 1.30
C LEU A 11 -5.90 -14.76 0.06
N PHE A 12 -5.92 -13.60 -0.57
CA PHE A 12 -6.65 -13.38 -1.82
C PHE A 12 -5.83 -13.81 -3.04
N LYS A 13 -4.55 -13.42 -3.09
CA LYS A 13 -3.67 -13.78 -4.20
C LYS A 13 -2.20 -13.77 -3.81
N SER A 14 -1.42 -14.70 -4.36
CA SER A 14 0.03 -14.76 -4.16
C SER A 14 0.76 -14.48 -5.47
N PHE A 15 1.83 -13.69 -5.37
CA PHE A 15 2.75 -13.37 -6.45
C PHE A 15 4.18 -13.72 -6.03
N LYS A 16 5.09 -13.80 -7.00
CA LYS A 16 6.52 -13.98 -6.71
C LYS A 16 7.10 -12.90 -5.78
N HIS A 17 6.57 -11.67 -5.83
CA HIS A 17 7.15 -10.51 -5.15
C HIS A 17 6.28 -9.96 -4.00
N ALA A 18 5.05 -10.45 -3.85
CA ALA A 18 4.13 -9.97 -2.84
C ALA A 18 2.98 -10.96 -2.60
N ARG A 19 2.31 -10.81 -1.48
CA ARG A 19 1.06 -11.50 -1.15
C ARG A 19 -0.02 -10.46 -0.88
N LEU A 20 -1.24 -10.79 -1.29
CA LEU A 20 -2.40 -9.92 -1.20
C LEU A 20 -3.42 -10.57 -0.28
N TYR A 21 -3.85 -9.86 0.74
CA TYR A 21 -4.76 -10.35 1.76
C TYR A 21 -5.97 -9.45 1.90
N TRP A 22 -7.13 -10.06 2.16
CA TRP A 22 -8.27 -9.39 2.75
C TRP A 22 -8.21 -9.55 4.27
N VAL A 23 -8.41 -8.46 5.01
CA VAL A 23 -8.38 -8.49 6.48
C VAL A 23 -9.80 -8.78 6.97
N ARG A 24 -10.14 -10.04 7.24
CA ARG A 24 -11.52 -10.44 7.63
C ARG A 24 -12.00 -9.73 8.90
N SER A 25 -11.08 -9.52 9.85
CA SER A 25 -11.35 -8.78 11.08
C SER A 25 -11.68 -7.29 10.84
N HIS A 26 -11.31 -6.75 9.67
CA HIS A 26 -11.52 -5.36 9.25
C HIS A 26 -11.96 -5.34 7.78
N PRO A 27 -13.25 -5.64 7.48
CA PRO A 27 -13.72 -5.93 6.11
C PRO A 27 -13.46 -4.83 5.07
N ASP A 28 -13.31 -3.58 5.52
CA ASP A 28 -12.95 -2.41 4.71
C ASP A 28 -11.46 -2.32 4.38
N THR A 29 -10.65 -3.29 4.80
CA THR A 29 -9.20 -3.25 4.79
C THR A 29 -8.58 -4.39 3.98
N ALA A 30 -7.59 -4.03 3.15
CA ALA A 30 -6.76 -4.99 2.44
C ALA A 30 -5.27 -4.73 2.71
N LEU A 31 -4.47 -5.79 2.62
CA LEU A 31 -3.04 -5.77 2.89
C LEU A 31 -2.25 -6.29 1.68
N ILE A 32 -1.24 -5.53 1.28
CA ILE A 32 -0.16 -5.98 0.40
C ILE A 32 1.07 -6.23 1.30
N GLU A 33 1.52 -7.47 1.36
CA GLU A 33 2.79 -7.84 1.96
C GLU A 33 3.84 -7.99 0.86
N SER A 34 4.87 -7.14 0.87
CA SER A 34 6.04 -7.36 -0.01
C SER A 34 6.83 -8.59 0.43
N ALA A 35 7.25 -9.40 -0.55
CA ALA A 35 8.06 -10.61 -0.33
C ALA A 35 9.43 -10.55 -1.03
N ALA A 36 9.78 -9.41 -1.63
CA ALA A 36 11.01 -9.21 -2.38
C ALA A 36 11.65 -7.85 -2.08
N SER A 37 12.98 -7.79 -2.18
CA SER A 37 13.78 -6.58 -1.98
C SER A 37 13.55 -5.50 -3.05
N TYR A 38 13.08 -5.91 -4.22
CA TYR A 38 12.80 -5.07 -5.38
C TYR A 38 11.62 -5.64 -6.16
N ILE A 39 10.76 -4.78 -6.70
CA ILE A 39 9.60 -5.17 -7.51
C ILE A 39 9.67 -4.41 -8.85
N PRO A 40 9.91 -5.10 -9.98
CA PRO A 40 9.84 -4.49 -11.31
C PRO A 40 8.47 -3.89 -11.59
N ILE A 41 8.40 -2.85 -12.42
CA ILE A 41 7.15 -2.10 -12.68
C ILE A 41 6.01 -2.98 -13.20
N GLU A 42 6.27 -3.95 -14.08
CA GLU A 42 5.21 -4.82 -14.62
C GLU A 42 4.62 -5.70 -13.51
N ASN A 43 5.47 -6.30 -12.66
CA ASN A 43 5.00 -7.06 -11.50
C ASN A 43 4.26 -6.17 -10.50
N PHE A 44 4.75 -4.96 -10.27
CA PHE A 44 4.12 -3.99 -9.40
C PHE A 44 2.71 -3.68 -9.89
N LYS A 45 2.55 -3.33 -11.18
CA LYS A 45 1.23 -3.09 -11.77
C LYS A 45 0.32 -4.32 -11.65
N SER A 46 0.80 -5.52 -11.94
CA SER A 46 -0.01 -6.74 -11.78
C SER A 46 -0.51 -6.97 -10.35
N ILE A 47 0.33 -6.71 -9.34
CA ILE A 47 -0.07 -6.80 -7.92
C ILE A 47 -1.18 -5.78 -7.62
N PHE A 48 -1.01 -4.54 -8.07
CA PHE A 48 -1.95 -3.45 -7.81
C PHE A 48 -3.25 -3.56 -8.64
N THR A 49 -3.22 -4.23 -9.80
CA THR A 49 -4.44 -4.61 -10.53
C THR A 49 -5.24 -5.67 -9.78
N ALA A 50 -4.60 -6.65 -9.16
CA ALA A 50 -5.32 -7.59 -8.30
C ALA A 50 -5.87 -6.93 -7.03
N MET A 51 -5.18 -5.90 -6.49
CA MET A 51 -5.73 -5.10 -5.40
C MET A 51 -6.99 -4.34 -5.83
N GLU A 52 -7.04 -3.84 -7.06
CA GLU A 52 -8.24 -3.20 -7.59
C GLU A 52 -9.46 -4.15 -7.65
N GLU A 53 -9.25 -5.42 -8.02
CA GLU A 53 -10.30 -6.45 -7.96
C GLU A 53 -10.84 -6.57 -6.54
N LEU A 54 -9.94 -6.65 -5.54
CA LEU A 54 -10.30 -6.77 -4.14
C LEU A 54 -11.02 -5.51 -3.60
N VAL A 55 -10.57 -4.32 -4.01
CA VAL A 55 -11.19 -3.04 -3.65
C VAL A 55 -12.63 -3.00 -4.11
N LYS A 56 -12.90 -3.42 -5.34
CA LYS A 56 -14.25 -3.43 -5.92
C LYS A 56 -15.13 -4.52 -5.31
N GLU A 57 -14.60 -5.71 -5.11
CA GLU A 57 -15.37 -6.85 -4.60
C GLU A 57 -15.78 -6.66 -3.13
N LYS A 58 -14.87 -6.15 -2.30
CA LYS A 58 -15.08 -6.03 -0.85
C LYS A 58 -15.37 -4.61 -0.37
N SER A 59 -15.44 -3.64 -1.28
CA SER A 59 -15.60 -2.21 -0.96
C SER A 59 -14.51 -1.71 0.00
N VAL A 60 -13.26 -2.05 -0.29
CA VAL A 60 -12.10 -1.69 0.55
C VAL A 60 -11.90 -0.18 0.54
N SER A 61 -11.88 0.44 1.72
CA SER A 61 -11.60 1.87 1.90
C SER A 61 -10.21 2.14 2.49
N ARG A 62 -9.57 1.11 3.09
CA ARG A 62 -8.21 1.14 3.65
C ARG A 62 -7.29 0.12 2.98
N MET A 63 -6.14 0.57 2.51
CA MET A 63 -5.09 -0.32 1.99
C MET A 63 -3.80 -0.17 2.81
N ILE A 64 -3.31 -1.28 3.33
CA ILE A 64 -2.03 -1.39 4.02
C ILE A 64 -1.00 -1.90 3.00
N PHE A 65 0.14 -1.22 2.89
CA PHE A 65 1.28 -1.72 2.14
C PHE A 65 2.47 -1.94 3.08
N ASP A 66 2.71 -3.21 3.40
CA ASP A 66 3.87 -3.65 4.14
C ASP A 66 5.08 -3.80 3.20
N LYS A 67 6.00 -2.84 3.33
CA LYS A 67 7.21 -2.75 2.52
C LYS A 67 8.44 -3.31 3.23
N ARG A 68 8.32 -3.92 4.41
CA ARG A 68 9.47 -4.29 5.25
C ARG A 68 10.48 -5.22 4.56
N ALA A 69 10.05 -6.02 3.57
CA ALA A 69 10.95 -6.86 2.78
C ALA A 69 11.71 -6.09 1.68
N MET A 70 11.28 -4.88 1.32
CA MET A 70 11.87 -4.07 0.26
C MET A 70 13.17 -3.40 0.72
N ARG A 71 14.12 -3.26 -0.21
CA ARG A 71 15.35 -2.47 -0.04
C ARG A 71 15.48 -1.34 -1.07
N VAL A 72 14.75 -1.43 -2.17
CA VAL A 72 14.71 -0.42 -3.22
C VAL A 72 13.28 -0.24 -3.67
N PHE A 73 12.84 1.03 -3.81
CA PHE A 73 11.57 1.35 -4.41
C PHE A 73 11.79 1.91 -5.82
N HIS A 74 11.26 1.22 -6.83
CA HIS A 74 11.42 1.63 -8.23
C HIS A 74 10.66 2.94 -8.50
N GLN A 75 11.37 4.00 -8.88
CA GLN A 75 10.80 5.35 -9.02
C GLN A 75 9.64 5.42 -10.04
N PRO A 76 9.71 4.82 -11.25
CA PRO A 76 8.57 4.76 -12.17
C PRO A 76 7.34 4.08 -11.58
N SER A 77 7.53 3.04 -10.75
CA SER A 77 6.43 2.39 -10.03
C SER A 77 5.83 3.32 -8.99
N MET A 78 6.65 4.13 -8.32
CA MET A 78 6.19 5.11 -7.34
C MET A 78 5.32 6.18 -7.97
N GLU A 79 5.79 6.75 -9.07
CA GLU A 79 5.05 7.78 -9.80
C GLU A 79 3.71 7.27 -10.30
N TRP A 80 3.70 6.13 -11.00
CA TRP A 80 2.48 5.49 -11.46
C TRP A 80 1.51 5.16 -10.31
N TYR A 81 2.03 4.63 -9.19
CA TYR A 81 1.24 4.34 -8.00
C TYR A 81 0.54 5.58 -7.44
N PHE A 82 1.24 6.72 -7.37
CA PHE A 82 0.71 7.94 -6.79
C PHE A 82 -0.24 8.68 -7.72
N VAL A 83 0.09 8.79 -9.00
CA VAL A 83 -0.60 9.68 -9.93
C VAL A 83 -1.71 8.94 -10.68
N VAL A 84 -1.52 7.67 -11.02
CA VAL A 84 -2.48 6.92 -11.83
C VAL A 84 -3.32 6.01 -10.94
N TRP A 85 -2.67 5.10 -10.21
CA TRP A 85 -3.41 4.05 -9.51
C TRP A 85 -4.26 4.58 -8.36
N LYS A 86 -3.71 5.44 -7.50
CA LYS A 86 -4.48 6.05 -6.40
C LYS A 86 -5.63 6.92 -6.87
N GLU A 87 -5.47 7.62 -7.98
CA GLU A 87 -6.52 8.44 -8.54
C GLU A 87 -7.71 7.59 -8.95
N ALA A 88 -7.45 6.50 -9.67
CA ALA A 88 -8.48 5.53 -10.04
C ALA A 88 -9.12 4.86 -8.82
N MET A 89 -8.33 4.45 -7.82
CA MET A 89 -8.87 3.73 -6.66
C MET A 89 -9.69 4.62 -5.73
N ALA A 90 -9.40 5.92 -5.68
CA ALA A 90 -10.21 6.87 -4.94
C ALA A 90 -11.64 7.01 -5.49
N GLU A 91 -11.87 6.76 -6.79
CA GLU A 91 -13.23 6.66 -7.36
C GLU A 91 -14.01 5.44 -6.83
N PHE A 92 -13.30 4.39 -6.41
CA PHE A 92 -13.89 3.18 -5.82
C PHE A 92 -13.94 3.24 -4.28
N GLY A 93 -13.67 4.40 -3.67
CA GLY A 93 -13.75 4.61 -2.22
C GLY A 93 -12.47 4.28 -1.44
N LEU A 94 -11.38 3.87 -2.11
CA LEU A 94 -10.10 3.64 -1.44
C LEU A 94 -9.39 4.97 -1.16
N VAL A 95 -9.62 5.51 0.04
CA VAL A 95 -9.12 6.84 0.43
C VAL A 95 -8.08 6.82 1.54
N ARG A 96 -7.94 5.69 2.26
CA ARG A 96 -6.97 5.52 3.34
C ARG A 96 -5.85 4.57 2.92
N HIS A 97 -4.61 5.04 3.03
CA HIS A 97 -3.41 4.26 2.73
C HIS A 97 -2.48 4.27 3.94
N VAL A 98 -2.13 3.09 4.44
CA VAL A 98 -1.17 2.94 5.52
C VAL A 98 0.06 2.23 4.98
N LYS A 99 1.25 2.73 5.33
CA LYS A 99 2.52 2.15 4.90
C LYS A 99 3.29 1.66 6.12
N ILE A 100 3.86 0.46 6.03
CA ILE A 100 4.84 -0.05 6.97
C ILE A 100 6.17 -0.07 6.22
N LEU A 101 7.17 0.65 6.72
CA LEU A 101 8.46 0.78 6.04
C LEU A 101 9.48 -0.20 6.66
N PRO A 102 10.51 -0.62 5.91
CA PRO A 102 11.68 -1.26 6.50
C PRO A 102 12.34 -0.36 7.54
N ASP A 103 12.99 -0.98 8.52
CA ASP A 103 13.93 -0.31 9.41
C ASP A 103 15.26 -0.05 8.69
N ASP A 104 15.20 0.81 7.67
CA ASP A 104 16.32 1.20 6.81
C ASP A 104 16.24 2.71 6.52
N PRO A 105 17.08 3.53 7.18
CA PRO A 105 17.09 4.98 6.98
C PRO A 105 17.36 5.41 5.54
N VAL A 106 18.15 4.64 4.78
CA VAL A 106 18.47 4.94 3.38
C VAL A 106 17.24 4.72 2.49
N PHE A 107 16.51 3.63 2.74
CA PHE A 107 15.24 3.38 2.06
C PHE A 107 14.22 4.49 2.35
N VAL A 108 14.04 4.85 3.63
CA VAL A 108 13.11 5.90 4.05
C VAL A 108 13.45 7.24 3.38
N GLN A 109 14.73 7.61 3.38
CA GLN A 109 15.19 8.84 2.74
C GLN A 109 14.97 8.81 1.22
N SER A 110 15.23 7.68 0.57
CA SER A 110 14.99 7.52 -0.87
C SER A 110 13.51 7.69 -1.23
N VAL A 111 12.60 7.11 -0.44
CA VAL A 111 11.15 7.30 -0.60
C VAL A 111 10.76 8.76 -0.38
N LYS A 112 11.35 9.45 0.60
CA LYS A 112 11.09 10.88 0.84
C LYS A 112 11.52 11.75 -0.34
N ILE A 113 12.70 11.50 -0.92
CA ILE A 113 13.20 12.22 -2.09
C ILE A 113 12.30 11.97 -3.30
N GLY A 114 11.98 10.70 -3.59
CA GLY A 114 11.09 10.32 -4.69
C GLY A 114 9.71 10.93 -4.55
N ARG A 115 9.18 10.98 -3.32
CA ARG A 115 7.90 11.64 -2.99
C ARG A 115 7.96 13.14 -3.27
N GLY A 116 9.00 13.82 -2.78
CA GLY A 116 9.15 15.26 -3.01
C GLY A 116 9.29 15.63 -4.49
N ALA A 117 9.88 14.76 -5.31
CA ALA A 117 9.90 14.96 -6.76
C ALA A 117 8.49 14.88 -7.37
N ILE A 118 7.70 13.87 -7.00
CA ILE A 118 6.32 13.71 -7.45
C ILE A 118 5.45 14.89 -6.99
N ASP A 119 5.61 15.37 -5.76
CA ASP A 119 4.85 16.50 -5.22
C ASP A 119 5.11 17.80 -6.02
N ARG A 120 6.35 18.01 -6.49
CA ARG A 120 6.69 19.16 -7.35
C ARG A 120 6.14 19.03 -8.77
N MET A 121 6.14 17.82 -9.34
CA MET A 121 5.65 17.57 -10.70
C MET A 121 4.12 17.60 -10.77
N TYR A 122 3.45 17.18 -9.70
CA TYR A 122 2.01 17.01 -9.64
C TYR A 122 1.40 17.71 -8.41
N PRO A 123 1.48 19.05 -8.33
CA PRO A 123 1.04 19.81 -7.15
C PRO A 123 -0.46 19.71 -6.88
N ASN A 124 -1.26 19.42 -7.90
CA ASN A 124 -2.74 19.35 -7.81
C ASN A 124 -3.28 17.91 -7.88
N ALA A 125 -2.42 16.89 -7.83
CA ALA A 125 -2.87 15.52 -7.96
C ALA A 125 -3.74 15.07 -6.78
N ARG A 126 -4.74 14.23 -7.06
CA ARG A 126 -5.75 13.79 -6.09
C ARG A 126 -5.17 13.14 -4.84
N TYR A 127 -3.99 12.52 -4.93
CA TYR A 127 -3.37 11.86 -3.79
C TYR A 127 -3.11 12.81 -2.60
N HIS A 128 -3.06 14.13 -2.82
CA HIS A 128 -2.95 15.13 -1.75
C HIS A 128 -4.19 15.21 -0.86
N GLN A 129 -5.34 14.72 -1.34
CA GLN A 129 -6.62 14.66 -0.61
C GLN A 129 -6.82 13.31 0.10
N LEU A 130 -5.92 12.34 -0.09
CA LEU A 130 -6.03 11.00 0.49
C LEU A 130 -5.37 10.95 1.87
N SER A 131 -5.89 10.11 2.74
CA SER A 131 -5.31 9.86 4.06
C SER A 131 -4.12 8.92 3.92
N ILE A 132 -2.88 9.44 4.03
CA ILE A 132 -1.65 8.64 3.95
C ILE A 132 -0.97 8.63 5.33
N ALA A 133 -0.91 7.45 5.95
CA ALA A 133 -0.30 7.26 7.26
C ALA A 133 0.86 6.25 7.22
N TYR A 134 1.65 6.24 8.29
CA TYR A 134 2.71 5.27 8.53
C TYR A 134 2.43 4.54 9.84
N ALA A 135 2.72 3.24 9.88
CA ALA A 135 2.58 2.35 11.02
C ALA A 135 3.84 1.49 11.19
N GLN A 136 4.06 0.95 12.38
CA GLN A 136 5.19 0.08 12.73
C GLN A 136 4.84 -1.41 12.60
N SER A 137 3.56 -1.75 12.60
CA SER A 137 3.09 -3.14 12.49
C SER A 137 1.74 -3.22 11.76
N VAL A 138 1.31 -4.44 11.42
CA VAL A 138 0.01 -4.67 10.76
C VAL A 138 -1.13 -4.37 11.73
N GLU A 139 -0.96 -4.68 13.01
CA GLU A 139 -1.90 -4.42 14.11
C GLU A 139 -2.15 -2.91 14.27
N GLU A 140 -1.07 -2.12 14.26
CA GLU A 140 -1.21 -0.66 14.27
C GLU A 140 -1.83 -0.16 12.95
N ALA A 141 -1.51 -0.79 11.81
CA ALA A 141 -1.98 -0.34 10.52
C ALA A 141 -3.48 -0.54 10.29
N VAL A 142 -4.10 -1.59 10.84
CA VAL A 142 -5.54 -1.85 10.71
C VAL A 142 -6.38 -0.88 11.56
N THR A 143 -5.81 -0.29 12.61
CA THR A 143 -6.52 0.65 13.51
C THR A 143 -6.37 2.13 13.13
N LYS A 144 -5.43 2.47 12.23
CA LYS A 144 -5.24 3.85 11.73
C LYS A 144 -6.29 4.31 10.76
#